data_AF-A0A1F9I4C9-F1
#
_entry.id   AF-A0A1F9I4C9-F1
#
_cell.length_a   1.000
_cell.length_b   1.000
_cell.length_c   1.000
_cell.angle_alpha   90.00
_cell.angle_beta   90.00
_cell.angle_gamma   90.00
#
_symmetry.space_group_name_H-M   'P 1'
#
loop_
_entity.id
_entity.type
_entity.pdbx_description
1 polymer ?
#
loop_
_entity_poly.entity_id
_entity_poly.type
_entity_poly.pdbx_seq_one_letter_code
_entity_poly.pdbx_strand_id
1 'polypeptide(L)'
;MVQWSMGGIVDRRRFLNWFLGTTAGAFLFTVFYPISRYLVPPKVQESTSRTVTLALKPADVKFNTGQIFRFGSQPAILVRTPAGELKAFAAVCTHLACIVQYRNDLNHIWCACHNGHFDLNGLNISGPPPRPLEQYVVNVRGDQIVVSKGA
;
A
#
# COMPACT_ATOMS: atom_id res chain seq x y z
N MET A 1 9.58 74.39 -8.17
CA MET A 1 10.76 73.57 -7.83
C MET A 1 10.24 72.29 -7.18
N VAL A 2 9.96 71.27 -7.99
CA VAL A 2 9.30 70.03 -7.53
C VAL A 2 10.38 69.01 -7.21
N GLN A 3 10.55 68.75 -5.92
CA GLN A 3 11.56 67.87 -5.37
C GLN A 3 11.03 66.42 -5.42
N TRP A 4 11.31 65.72 -6.52
CA TRP A 4 11.01 64.30 -6.65
C TRP A 4 12.05 63.49 -5.87
N SER A 5 11.74 63.16 -4.61
CA SER A 5 12.46 62.12 -3.87
C SER A 5 11.83 60.77 -4.21
N MET A 6 12.21 60.21 -5.36
CA MET A 6 11.89 58.82 -5.69
C MET A 6 12.96 57.89 -5.09
N GLY A 7 12.52 57.05 -4.16
CA GLY A 7 13.01 55.67 -3.96
C GLY A 7 14.48 55.49 -3.60
N GLY A 8 14.74 55.07 -2.36
CA GLY A 8 16.07 54.64 -1.91
C GLY A 8 16.72 53.66 -2.90
N ILE A 9 17.87 54.09 -3.43
CA ILE A 9 18.65 53.37 -4.43
C ILE A 9 19.11 52.04 -3.83
N VAL A 10 18.62 50.92 -4.37
CA VAL A 10 19.10 49.60 -3.97
C VAL A 10 20.60 49.51 -4.24
N ASP A 11 21.40 49.23 -3.21
CA ASP A 11 22.85 49.06 -3.34
C ASP A 11 23.16 48.02 -4.43
N ARG A 12 24.09 48.35 -5.34
CA ARG A 12 24.44 47.52 -6.50
C ARG A 12 24.87 46.11 -6.09
N ARG A 13 25.64 46.02 -5.00
CA ARG A 13 26.09 44.72 -4.45
C ARG A 13 24.92 43.90 -3.92
N ARG A 14 23.97 44.57 -3.25
CA ARG A 14 22.74 43.95 -2.75
C ARG A 14 21.87 43.43 -3.90
N PHE A 15 21.73 44.20 -4.98
CA PHE A 15 21.00 43.77 -6.17
C PHE A 15 21.66 42.56 -6.84
N LEU A 16 22.98 42.60 -7.07
CA LEU A 16 23.71 41.49 -7.71
C LEU A 16 23.69 40.21 -6.87
N ASN A 17 23.88 40.30 -5.55
CA ASN A 17 23.82 39.14 -4.66
C ASN A 17 22.43 38.50 -4.65
N TRP A 18 21.37 39.31 -4.68
CA TRP A 18 20.00 38.81 -4.77
C TRP A 18 19.73 38.11 -6.11
N PHE A 19 20.13 38.72 -7.24
CA PHE A 19 19.93 38.15 -8.57
C PHE A 19 20.70 36.82 -8.75
N LEU A 20 21.97 36.79 -8.34
CA LEU A 20 22.80 35.58 -8.44
C LEU A 20 22.29 34.48 -7.49
N GLY A 21 21.91 34.84 -6.26
CA GLY A 21 21.38 33.89 -5.29
C GLY A 21 20.06 33.27 -5.72
N THR A 22 19.13 34.07 -6.25
CA THR A 22 17.84 33.56 -6.76
C THR A 22 18.00 32.71 -8.01
N THR A 23 18.88 33.10 -8.93
CA THR A 23 19.17 32.31 -10.14
C THR A 23 19.83 30.97 -9.79
N ALA A 24 20.82 30.98 -8.90
CA ALA A 24 21.45 29.75 -8.42
C ALA A 24 20.43 28.86 -7.69
N GLY A 25 19.57 29.44 -6.84
CA GLY A 25 18.50 28.71 -6.17
C GLY A 25 17.50 28.07 -7.13
N ALA A 26 17.08 28.81 -8.17
CA ALA A 26 16.17 28.29 -9.20
C ALA A 26 16.81 27.16 -10.02
N PHE A 27 18.11 27.27 -10.33
CA PHE A 27 18.85 26.21 -11.01
C PHE A 27 18.93 24.95 -10.14
N LEU A 28 19.31 25.08 -8.86
CA LEU A 28 19.34 23.96 -7.93
C LEU A 28 17.95 23.32 -7.80
N PHE A 29 16.88 24.12 -7.66
CA PHE A 29 15.51 23.59 -7.61
C PHE A 29 15.15 22.80 -8.86
N THR A 30 15.51 23.29 -10.05
CA THR A 30 15.23 22.63 -11.33
C THR A 30 15.97 21.30 -11.47
N VAL A 31 17.17 21.17 -10.90
CA VAL A 31 17.95 19.92 -10.91
C VAL A 31 17.46 18.95 -9.83
N PHE A 32 17.20 19.44 -8.61
CA PHE A 32 16.78 18.59 -7.49
C PHE A 32 15.32 18.14 -7.61
N TYR A 33 14.46 18.91 -8.26
CA TYR A 33 13.06 18.54 -8.47
C TYR A 33 12.90 17.18 -9.17
N PRO A 34 13.45 16.91 -10.38
CA PRO A 34 13.30 15.63 -11.03
C PRO A 34 13.97 14.48 -10.25
N ILE A 35 15.10 14.73 -9.57
CA ILE A 35 15.75 13.72 -8.71
C ILE A 35 14.80 13.32 -7.56
N SER A 36 14.22 14.31 -6.87
CA SER A 36 13.25 14.05 -5.79
C SER A 36 12.01 13.32 -6.31
N ARG A 37 11.54 13.66 -7.51
CA ARG A 37 10.36 13.03 -8.14
C ARG A 37 10.64 11.66 -8.72
N TYR A 38 11.90 11.34 -9.03
CA TYR A 38 12.34 10.01 -9.41
C TYR A 38 12.44 9.10 -8.18
N LEU A 39 12.94 9.61 -7.06
CA LEU A 39 13.04 8.88 -5.80
C LEU A 39 11.68 8.63 -5.14
N VAL A 40 10.71 9.54 -5.32
CA VAL A 40 9.34 9.37 -4.81
C VAL A 40 8.46 8.82 -5.93
N PRO A 41 8.15 7.50 -5.93
CA PRO A 41 7.31 6.92 -6.96
C PRO A 41 5.95 7.63 -7.00
N PRO A 42 5.42 7.95 -8.19
CA PRO A 42 4.07 8.49 -8.29
C PRO A 42 3.10 7.49 -7.68
N LYS A 43 2.05 7.98 -7.02
CA LYS A 43 0.94 7.12 -6.57
C LYS A 43 0.31 6.49 -7.81
N VAL A 44 0.69 5.26 -8.11
CA VAL A 44 0.08 4.47 -9.19
C VAL A 44 -1.38 4.29 -8.77
N GLN A 45 -2.32 4.73 -9.61
CA GLN A 45 -3.73 4.42 -9.39
C GLN A 45 -3.83 2.89 -9.34
N GLU A 46 -4.16 2.33 -8.17
CA GLU A 46 -4.45 0.90 -8.03
C GLU A 46 -5.47 0.55 -9.12
N SER A 47 -5.01 -0.17 -10.13
CA SER A 47 -5.75 -0.42 -11.36
C SER A 47 -6.98 -1.27 -11.03
N THR A 48 -8.13 -0.60 -10.87
CA THR A 48 -9.50 -0.99 -11.31
C THR A 48 -10.04 -2.40 -11.01
N SER A 49 -9.31 -3.29 -10.34
CA SER A 49 -9.86 -4.54 -9.84
C SER A 49 -10.35 -4.31 -8.41
N ARG A 50 -11.40 -3.50 -8.25
CA ARG A 50 -12.15 -3.46 -6.99
C ARG A 50 -12.74 -4.83 -6.67
N THR A 51 -12.84 -5.70 -7.67
CA THR A 51 -13.45 -7.01 -7.60
C THR A 51 -12.65 -8.00 -8.45
N VAL A 52 -12.40 -9.19 -7.90
CA VAL A 52 -11.81 -10.33 -8.59
C VAL A 52 -12.71 -11.54 -8.36
N THR A 53 -13.10 -12.18 -9.46
CA THR A 53 -13.83 -13.44 -9.42
C THR A 53 -12.81 -14.58 -9.46
N LEU A 54 -12.83 -15.43 -8.45
CA LEU A 54 -11.97 -16.60 -8.40
C LEU A 54 -12.55 -17.69 -9.31
N ALA A 55 -11.69 -18.37 -10.07
CA ALA A 55 -12.06 -19.54 -10.87
C ALA A 55 -12.37 -20.79 -9.99
N LEU A 56 -12.24 -20.66 -8.67
CA LEU A 56 -12.47 -21.72 -7.69
C LEU A 56 -13.94 -21.71 -7.27
N LYS A 57 -14.56 -22.90 -7.26
CA LYS A 57 -15.89 -23.05 -6.68
C LYS A 57 -15.81 -23.05 -5.15
N PRO A 58 -16.82 -22.52 -4.45
CA PRO A 58 -16.91 -22.61 -2.99
C PRO A 58 -16.79 -24.03 -2.45
N ALA A 59 -17.35 -25.01 -3.17
CA ALA A 59 -17.34 -26.43 -2.79
C ALA A 59 -15.95 -27.09 -2.89
N ASP A 60 -15.09 -26.59 -3.77
CA ASP A 60 -13.74 -27.16 -4.00
C ASP A 60 -12.74 -26.71 -2.92
N VAL A 61 -13.07 -25.65 -2.17
CA VAL A 61 -12.27 -25.17 -1.05
C VAL A 61 -12.52 -26.04 0.17
N LYS A 62 -11.56 -26.93 0.46
CA LYS A 62 -11.59 -27.79 1.65
C LYS A 62 -11.70 -26.95 2.94
N PHE A 63 -12.40 -27.48 3.93
CA PHE A 63 -12.45 -26.89 5.26
C PHE A 63 -11.06 -26.79 5.87
N ASN A 64 -10.82 -25.75 6.67
CA ASN A 64 -9.54 -25.52 7.33
C ASN A 64 -8.35 -25.44 6.35
N THR A 65 -8.51 -24.72 5.24
CA THR A 65 -7.43 -24.50 4.26
C THR A 65 -7.32 -23.04 3.86
N GLY A 66 -6.15 -22.66 3.35
CA GLY A 66 -5.92 -21.35 2.76
C GLY A 66 -5.30 -21.46 1.37
N GLN A 67 -5.71 -20.57 0.47
CA GLN A 67 -5.26 -20.54 -0.92
C GLN A 67 -4.86 -19.12 -1.31
N ILE A 68 -3.66 -18.98 -1.87
CA ILE A 68 -3.16 -17.68 -2.36
C ILE A 68 -3.65 -17.45 -3.78
N PHE A 69 -4.12 -16.24 -4.05
CA PHE A 69 -4.55 -15.79 -5.36
C PHE A 69 -4.05 -14.38 -5.64
N ARG A 70 -4.22 -13.89 -6.87
CA ARG A 70 -3.83 -12.53 -7.25
C ARG A 70 -5.02 -11.60 -7.16
N PHE A 71 -4.86 -10.48 -6.44
CA PHE A 71 -5.83 -9.40 -6.38
C PHE A 71 -5.19 -8.14 -7.00
N GLY A 72 -5.46 -7.91 -8.29
CA GLY A 72 -4.75 -6.90 -9.06
C GLY A 72 -3.24 -7.18 -9.12
N SER A 73 -2.45 -6.24 -8.60
CA SER A 73 -0.99 -6.36 -8.51
C SER A 73 -0.48 -7.01 -7.21
N GLN A 74 -1.35 -7.21 -6.21
CA GLN A 74 -0.94 -7.71 -4.89
C GLN A 74 -1.42 -9.16 -4.67
N PRO A 75 -0.67 -9.97 -3.90
CA PRO A 75 -1.12 -11.28 -3.49
C PRO A 75 -2.20 -11.17 -2.40
N ALA A 76 -3.18 -12.06 -2.48
CA ALA A 76 -4.28 -12.18 -1.53
C ALA A 76 -4.42 -13.63 -1.09
N ILE A 77 -4.99 -13.86 0.09
CA ILE A 77 -5.22 -15.20 0.64
C ILE A 77 -6.69 -15.36 0.95
N LEU A 78 -7.27 -16.44 0.42
CA LEU A 78 -8.60 -16.93 0.76
C LEU A 78 -8.43 -18.02 1.82
N VAL A 79 -9.06 -17.86 2.97
CA VAL A 79 -9.06 -18.82 4.07
C VAL A 79 -10.47 -19.35 4.24
N ARG A 80 -10.60 -20.67 4.28
CA ARG A 80 -11.83 -21.33 4.74
C ARG A 80 -11.61 -21.81 6.16
N THR A 81 -12.30 -21.18 7.10
CA THR A 81 -12.17 -21.49 8.53
C THR A 81 -12.64 -22.92 8.83
N PRO A 82 -12.28 -23.49 9.99
CA PRO A 82 -12.83 -24.77 10.43
C PRO A 82 -14.38 -24.76 10.53
N ALA A 83 -14.97 -23.61 10.85
CA ALA A 83 -16.43 -23.41 10.86
C ALA A 83 -17.05 -23.34 9.45
N GLY A 84 -16.23 -23.31 8.39
CA GLY A 84 -16.66 -23.28 7.00
C GLY A 84 -16.83 -21.89 6.38
N GLU A 85 -16.59 -20.83 7.16
CA GLU A 85 -16.65 -19.44 6.70
C GLU A 85 -15.51 -19.15 5.71
N LEU A 86 -15.82 -18.44 4.62
CA LEU A 86 -14.81 -17.94 3.68
C LEU A 86 -14.43 -16.51 4.05
N LYS A 87 -13.15 -16.29 4.30
CA LYS A 87 -12.56 -14.97 4.59
C LYS A 87 -11.41 -14.72 3.64
N ALA A 88 -11.22 -13.47 3.22
CA ALA A 88 -10.12 -13.10 2.36
C ALA A 88 -9.37 -11.91 2.91
N PHE A 89 -8.05 -11.92 2.74
CA PHE A 89 -7.15 -10.88 3.22
C PHE A 89 -6.06 -10.59 2.19
N ALA A 90 -5.44 -9.42 2.26
CA ALA A 90 -4.15 -9.21 1.62
C ALA A 90 -3.15 -10.23 2.17
N ALA A 91 -2.47 -10.97 1.28
CA ALA A 91 -1.48 -11.96 1.68
C ALA A 91 -0.11 -11.30 1.94
N VAL A 92 -0.08 -10.02 2.31
CA VAL A 92 1.11 -9.21 2.49
C VAL A 92 1.29 -8.93 3.97
N CYS A 93 2.34 -9.47 4.56
CA CYS A 93 2.67 -9.25 5.96
C CYS A 93 2.92 -7.77 6.23
N THR A 94 2.29 -7.23 7.27
CA THR A 94 2.33 -5.82 7.61
C THR A 94 3.63 -5.36 8.27
N HIS A 95 4.57 -6.29 8.51
CA HIS A 95 5.93 -5.98 8.96
C HIS A 95 6.79 -5.46 7.80
N LEU A 96 7.20 -6.35 6.88
CA LEU A 96 8.12 -6.05 5.77
C LEU A 96 7.66 -6.70 4.44
N ALA A 97 6.35 -6.82 4.24
CA ALA A 97 5.72 -7.23 3.00
C ALA A 97 6.02 -8.65 2.48
N CYS A 98 6.50 -9.57 3.33
CA CYS A 98 6.57 -10.99 2.99
C CYS A 98 5.18 -11.59 2.73
N ILE A 99 5.11 -12.61 1.88
CA ILE A 99 3.87 -13.34 1.62
C ILE A 99 3.52 -14.23 2.82
N VAL A 100 2.32 -14.08 3.36
CA VAL A 100 1.81 -14.91 4.46
C VAL A 100 1.21 -16.22 3.96
N GLN A 101 1.13 -17.21 4.84
CA GLN A 101 0.63 -18.55 4.55
C GLN A 101 -0.41 -18.96 5.58
N TYR A 102 -1.35 -19.83 5.21
CA TYR A 102 -2.26 -20.42 6.17
C TYR A 102 -1.62 -21.65 6.84
N ARG A 103 -1.67 -21.72 8.16
CA ARG A 103 -1.25 -22.88 8.96
C ARG A 103 -2.47 -23.53 9.60
N ASN A 104 -2.87 -24.69 9.07
CA ASN A 104 -4.04 -25.44 9.49
C ASN A 104 -3.87 -26.10 10.87
N ASP A 105 -2.64 -26.37 11.30
CA ASP A 105 -2.32 -26.93 12.60
C ASP A 105 -2.43 -25.89 13.73
N LEU A 106 -2.18 -24.62 13.41
CA LEU A 106 -2.32 -23.50 14.35
C LEU A 106 -3.66 -22.75 14.20
N ASN A 107 -4.39 -22.99 13.11
CA ASN A 107 -5.53 -22.18 12.67
C ASN A 107 -5.19 -20.68 12.54
N HIS A 108 -3.98 -20.36 12.07
CA HIS A 108 -3.48 -19.00 11.94
C HIS A 108 -3.05 -18.69 10.51
N ILE A 109 -3.03 -17.40 10.17
CA ILE A 109 -2.24 -16.91 9.05
C ILE A 109 -0.86 -16.53 9.60
N TRP A 110 0.20 -17.04 8.98
CA TRP A 110 1.56 -16.98 9.51
C TRP A 110 2.55 -16.45 8.48
N CYS A 111 3.56 -15.72 8.95
CA CYS A 111 4.64 -15.17 8.16
C CYS A 111 5.98 -15.80 8.54
N ALA A 112 6.62 -16.49 7.58
CA ALA A 112 7.88 -17.18 7.80
C ALA A 112 9.09 -16.29 8.05
N CYS A 113 9.05 -15.03 7.59
CA CYS A 113 10.23 -14.16 7.63
C CYS A 113 10.68 -13.79 9.05
N HIS A 114 9.71 -13.49 9.93
CA HIS A 114 10.01 -13.06 11.31
C HIS A 114 8.98 -13.62 12.31
N ASN A 115 8.39 -14.77 11.98
CA ASN A 115 7.39 -15.45 12.82
C ASN A 115 6.20 -14.55 13.21
N GLY A 116 5.64 -13.83 12.23
CA GLY A 116 4.44 -13.03 12.44
C GLY A 116 3.18 -13.90 12.44
N HIS A 117 2.27 -13.69 13.39
CA HIS A 117 1.03 -14.45 13.51
C HIS A 117 -0.19 -13.55 13.41
N PHE A 118 -1.17 -14.00 12.64
CA PHE A 118 -2.48 -13.41 12.52
C PHE A 118 -3.57 -14.46 12.76
N ASP A 119 -4.65 -14.07 13.41
CA ASP A 119 -5.80 -14.94 13.62
C ASP A 119 -6.62 -15.15 12.32
N LEU A 120 -7.72 -15.90 12.41
CA LEU A 120 -8.64 -16.11 11.27
C LEU A 120 -9.46 -14.87 10.89
N ASN A 121 -9.34 -13.78 11.63
CA ASN A 121 -9.91 -12.46 11.32
C ASN A 121 -8.84 -11.49 10.77
N GLY A 122 -7.60 -11.96 10.58
CA GLY A 122 -6.49 -11.16 10.09
C GLY A 122 -5.87 -10.24 11.15
N LEU A 123 -6.28 -10.32 12.42
CA LEU A 123 -5.71 -9.54 13.51
C LEU A 123 -4.32 -10.06 13.85
N ASN A 124 -3.35 -9.16 13.97
CA ASN A 124 -2.02 -9.51 14.45
C ASN A 124 -2.08 -9.91 15.93
N ILE A 125 -1.72 -11.15 16.25
CA ILE A 125 -1.83 -11.72 17.60
C ILE A 125 -0.47 -12.01 18.23
N SER A 126 0.58 -12.13 17.41
CA SER A 126 1.95 -12.35 17.89
C SER A 126 2.99 -12.01 16.84
N GLY A 127 4.22 -11.82 17.30
CA GLY A 127 5.37 -11.47 16.48
C GLY A 127 5.49 -9.97 16.17
N PRO A 128 6.41 -9.60 15.27
CA PRO A 128 6.67 -8.20 14.90
C PRO A 128 5.56 -7.42 14.17
N PRO A 129 4.58 -8.04 13.45
CA PRO A 129 3.61 -7.27 12.68
C PRO A 129 2.86 -6.23 13.53
N PRO A 130 2.92 -4.93 13.18
CA PRO A 130 2.39 -3.86 14.02
C PRO A 130 0.88 -3.63 13.84
N ARG A 131 0.27 -4.22 12.80
CA ARG A 131 -1.13 -4.00 12.44
C ARG A 131 -1.78 -5.23 11.78
N PRO A 132 -3.12 -5.34 11.80
CA PRO A 132 -3.85 -6.40 11.11
C PRO A 132 -3.63 -6.41 9.59
N LEU A 133 -3.87 -7.58 8.98
CA LEU A 133 -3.96 -7.71 7.53
C LEU A 133 -5.15 -6.91 7.00
N GLU A 134 -5.01 -6.38 5.78
CA GLU A 134 -6.12 -5.74 5.09
C GLU A 134 -7.16 -6.81 4.72
N GLN A 135 -8.40 -6.61 5.15
CA GLN A 135 -9.49 -7.54 4.91
C GLN A 135 -10.18 -7.21 3.59
N TYR A 136 -10.52 -8.26 2.84
CA TYR A 136 -11.36 -8.18 1.66
C TYR A 136 -12.76 -8.74 1.92
N VAL A 137 -13.73 -8.19 1.22
CA VAL A 137 -15.12 -8.65 1.24
C VAL A 137 -15.24 -9.87 0.33
N VAL A 138 -15.75 -10.98 0.86
CA VAL A 138 -16.02 -12.20 0.09
C VAL A 138 -17.52 -12.32 -0.13
N ASN A 139 -17.93 -12.37 -1.38
CA ASN A 139 -19.31 -12.60 -1.79
C ASN A 139 -19.39 -13.90 -2.60
N VAL A 140 -20.18 -14.87 -2.13
CA VAL A 140 -20.47 -16.09 -2.89
C VAL A 140 -21.70 -15.84 -3.75
N ARG A 141 -21.55 -15.91 -5.07
CA ARG A 141 -22.65 -15.75 -6.04
C ARG A 141 -22.82 -17.05 -6.82
N GLY A 142 -23.72 -17.91 -6.34
CA GLY A 142 -23.89 -19.25 -6.87
C GLY A 142 -22.59 -20.06 -6.73
N ASP A 143 -22.05 -20.51 -7.86
CA ASP A 143 -20.81 -21.31 -7.94
C ASP A 143 -19.51 -20.48 -7.96
N GLN A 144 -19.58 -19.15 -7.84
CA GLN A 144 -18.42 -18.28 -7.94
C GLN A 144 -18.12 -17.54 -6.63
N ILE A 145 -16.84 -17.44 -6.29
CA ILE A 145 -16.35 -16.62 -5.19
C ILE A 145 -15.89 -15.29 -5.77
N VAL A 146 -16.51 -14.21 -5.33
CA VAL A 146 -16.20 -12.84 -5.74
C VAL A 146 -15.57 -12.12 -4.56
N VAL A 147 -14.31 -11.73 -4.69
CA VAL A 147 -13.58 -10.97 -3.67
C VAL A 147 -13.49 -9.52 -4.07
N SER A 148 -13.77 -8.59 -3.16
CA SER A 148 -13.68 -7.15 -3.41
C SER A 148 -13.01 -6.39 -2.26
N LYS A 149 -12.34 -5.28 -2.57
CA LYS A 149 -11.82 -4.36 -1.56
C LYS A 149 -12.97 -3.57 -0.95
N GLY A 150 -13.06 -3.54 0.38
CA GLY A 150 -14.04 -2.71 1.10
C GLY A 150 -13.86 -1.24 0.75
N ALA A 151 -14.97 -0.52 0.59
CA ALA A 151 -14.97 0.91 0.30
C ALA A 151 -14.48 1.73 1.50
#